data_AF-A0A076HHQ6-F1
#
_entry.id   AF-A0A076HHQ6-F1
#
_cell.length_a   1.000
_cell.length_b   1.000
_cell.length_c   1.000
_cell.angle_alpha   90.00
_cell.angle_beta   90.00
_cell.angle_gamma   90.00
#
_symmetry.space_group_name_H-M   'P 1'
#
loop_
_entity.id
_entity.type
_entity.pdbx_description
1 polymer ?
#
loop_
_entity_poly.entity_id
_entity_poly.type
_entity_poly.pdbx_seq_one_letter_code
_entity_poly.pdbx_strand_id
1 'polypeptide(L)'
;MIRTTFTAIASAAALFAVSDPIDPPVAMADTVKDCLCILSRHDDSIAREEFRCDFTQTMGAAYVDSKRWAFVFPHSEQDKTFTRQNTEDFIRWTREGQYALTMFQSGEKPNEPGGF
;
A
#
# COMPACT_ATOMS: atom_id res chain seq x y z
N MET A 1 -34.42 -70.28 26.14
CA MET A 1 -35.30 -69.08 26.08
C MET A 1 -34.71 -68.15 25.03
N ILE A 2 -35.24 -68.11 23.79
CA ILE A 2 -36.36 -67.27 23.29
C ILE A 2 -36.10 -65.75 23.43
N ARG A 3 -35.89 -65.14 22.24
CA ARG A 3 -36.23 -63.79 21.73
C ARG A 3 -36.52 -62.64 22.70
N THR A 4 -35.95 -61.46 22.41
CA THR A 4 -36.65 -60.16 22.09
C THR A 4 -35.62 -59.03 21.89
N THR A 5 -35.32 -58.55 20.68
CA THR A 5 -35.87 -57.39 19.92
C THR A 5 -35.68 -55.96 20.50
N PHE A 6 -34.96 -55.16 19.71
CA PHE A 6 -35.06 -53.72 19.38
C PHE A 6 -35.22 -52.67 20.48
N THR A 7 -34.28 -51.72 20.51
CA THR A 7 -34.62 -50.30 20.31
C THR A 7 -33.38 -49.50 19.87
N ALA A 8 -33.46 -48.91 18.69
CA ALA A 8 -32.53 -47.89 18.20
C ALA A 8 -32.84 -46.57 18.90
N ILE A 9 -31.81 -45.84 19.34
CA ILE A 9 -31.92 -44.42 19.65
C ILE A 9 -30.82 -43.73 18.86
N ALA A 10 -31.20 -43.23 17.69
CA ALA A 10 -30.39 -42.30 16.92
C ALA A 10 -30.49 -40.93 17.61
N SER A 11 -29.41 -40.49 18.23
CA SER A 11 -29.27 -39.11 18.70
C SER A 11 -28.20 -38.44 17.86
N ALA A 12 -28.63 -37.86 16.74
CA ALA A 12 -27.85 -36.92 15.97
C ALA A 12 -27.77 -35.60 16.77
N ALA A 13 -26.65 -35.38 17.45
CA ALA A 13 -26.31 -34.04 17.94
C ALA A 13 -25.64 -33.29 16.79
N ALA A 14 -26.41 -32.42 16.15
CA ALA A 14 -25.92 -31.51 15.13
C ALA A 14 -24.83 -30.60 15.72
N LEU A 15 -23.59 -30.77 15.24
CA LEU A 15 -22.54 -29.78 15.42
C LEU A 15 -22.94 -28.54 14.62
N PHE A 16 -23.46 -27.52 15.30
CA PHE A 16 -23.48 -26.17 14.76
C PHE A 16 -22.04 -25.66 14.73
N ALA A 17 -21.29 -26.06 13.70
CA ALA A 17 -20.12 -25.31 13.28
C ALA A 17 -20.65 -24.00 12.72
N VAL A 18 -20.66 -22.95 13.54
CA VAL A 18 -20.78 -21.57 13.06
C VAL A 18 -19.50 -21.33 12.26
N SER A 19 -19.57 -21.64 10.96
CA SER A 19 -18.61 -21.16 9.99
C SER A 19 -18.90 -19.68 9.81
N ASP A 20 -18.43 -18.85 10.74
CA ASP A 20 -18.21 -17.46 10.40
C ASP A 20 -17.24 -17.47 9.21
N PRO A 21 -17.59 -16.87 8.05
CA PRO A 21 -16.60 -16.58 7.06
C PRO A 21 -15.60 -15.66 7.75
N ILE A 22 -14.43 -16.19 8.08
CA ILE A 22 -13.24 -15.38 8.30
C ILE A 22 -12.95 -14.77 6.93
N ASP A 23 -13.66 -13.70 6.58
CA ASP A 23 -13.23 -12.81 5.52
C ASP A 23 -11.84 -12.33 5.96
N PRO A 24 -10.75 -12.73 5.28
CA PRO A 24 -9.46 -12.16 5.59
C PRO A 24 -9.60 -10.65 5.45
N PRO A 25 -9.00 -9.84 6.35
CA PRO A 25 -9.09 -8.39 6.24
C PRO A 25 -8.67 -8.02 4.82
N VAL A 26 -9.64 -7.52 4.05
CA VAL A 26 -9.39 -7.06 2.68
C VAL A 26 -8.27 -6.04 2.83
N ALA A 27 -7.10 -6.31 2.23
CA ALA A 27 -5.96 -5.43 2.36
C ALA A 27 -6.39 -4.05 1.88
N MET A 28 -6.60 -3.13 2.82
CA MET A 28 -7.09 -1.78 2.55
C MET A 28 -5.99 -1.10 1.74
N ALA A 29 -6.24 -0.90 0.46
CA ALA A 29 -5.39 -0.10 -0.39
C ALA A 29 -5.81 1.35 -0.20
N ASP A 30 -4.93 2.15 0.40
CA ASP A 30 -5.18 3.59 0.60
C ASP A 30 -4.71 4.33 -0.65
N THR A 31 -5.66 4.83 -1.44
CA THR A 31 -5.37 5.60 -2.65
C THR A 31 -5.62 7.09 -2.43
N VAL A 32 -4.60 7.90 -2.64
CA VAL A 32 -4.67 9.37 -2.72
C VAL A 32 -4.51 9.78 -4.16
N LYS A 33 -5.48 10.51 -4.70
CA LYS A 33 -5.49 10.94 -6.10
C LYS A 33 -4.99 12.37 -6.23
N ASP A 34 -4.47 12.68 -7.42
CA ASP A 34 -4.05 14.03 -7.79
C ASP A 34 -3.04 14.63 -6.79
N CYS A 35 -2.03 13.84 -6.44
CA CYS A 35 -0.85 14.28 -5.70
C CYS A 35 0.10 15.07 -6.62
N LEU A 36 1.02 15.85 -6.01
CA LEU A 36 2.14 16.44 -6.73
C LEU A 36 3.37 15.53 -6.57
N CYS A 37 3.91 15.06 -7.69
CA CYS A 37 5.14 14.31 -7.74
C CYS A 37 6.28 15.15 -8.34
N ILE A 38 7.46 15.02 -7.76
CA ILE A 38 8.70 15.64 -8.22
C ILE A 38 9.76 14.56 -8.37
N LEU A 39 10.21 14.36 -9.61
CA LEU A 39 11.26 13.42 -9.95
C LEU A 39 12.59 14.15 -10.14
N SER A 40 13.56 13.82 -9.29
CA SER A 40 14.95 14.27 -9.40
C SER A 40 15.79 13.09 -9.89
N ARG A 41 16.48 13.26 -11.02
CA ARG A 41 17.45 12.26 -11.49
C ARG A 41 18.76 12.39 -10.73
N HIS A 42 19.59 11.36 -10.77
CA HIS A 42 20.93 11.39 -10.17
C HIS A 42 21.87 12.41 -10.85
N ASP A 43 21.67 12.65 -12.15
CA ASP A 43 22.37 13.71 -12.87
C ASP A 43 21.70 15.07 -12.58
N ASP A 44 22.38 15.89 -11.78
CA ASP A 44 21.90 17.21 -11.37
C ASP A 44 21.83 18.23 -12.53
N SER A 45 22.41 17.93 -13.70
CA SER A 45 22.23 18.75 -14.90
C SER A 45 20.83 18.60 -15.52
N ILE A 46 20.12 17.52 -15.18
CA ILE A 46 18.76 17.28 -15.64
C ILE A 46 17.79 17.99 -14.68
N ALA A 47 17.01 18.92 -15.23
CA ALA A 47 15.99 19.63 -14.47
C ALA A 47 15.00 18.65 -13.82
N ARG A 48 14.59 18.98 -12.59
CA ARG A 48 13.57 18.21 -11.87
C ARG A 48 12.25 18.28 -12.64
N GLU A 49 11.58 17.14 -12.73
CA GLU A 49 10.31 17.02 -13.42
C GLU A 49 9.16 17.01 -12.41
N GLU A 50 8.21 17.92 -12.57
CA GLU A 50 7.00 18.01 -11.74
C GLU A 50 5.78 17.53 -12.52
N PHE A 51 4.96 16.68 -11.91
CA PHE A 51 3.78 16.12 -12.55
C PHE A 51 2.72 15.69 -11.53
N ARG A 52 1.47 15.56 -12.01
CA ARG A 52 0.36 15.00 -11.23
C ARG A 52 0.42 13.47 -11.23
N CYS A 53 0.18 12.89 -10.08
CA CYS A 53 0.26 11.45 -9.86
C CYS A 53 -0.82 10.97 -8.89
N ASP A 54 -1.18 9.70 -8.99
CA ASP A 54 -2.00 9.01 -8.00
C ASP A 54 -1.09 8.10 -7.19
N PHE A 55 -1.31 8.07 -5.88
CA PHE A 55 -0.57 7.26 -4.94
C PHE A 55 -1.47 6.18 -4.37
N THR A 56 -1.01 4.93 -4.40
CA THR A 56 -1.70 3.83 -3.72
C THR A 56 -0.72 3.12 -2.79
N GLN A 57 -1.07 3.05 -1.51
CA GLN A 57 -0.33 2.26 -0.54
C GLN A 57 -1.08 0.99 -0.19
N THR A 58 -0.37 -0.13 -0.21
CA THR A 58 -0.85 -1.43 0.27
C THR A 58 0.09 -1.93 1.36
N MET A 59 -0.27 -3.04 2.02
CA MET A 59 0.66 -3.71 2.95
C MET A 59 1.97 -4.16 2.29
N GLY A 60 1.95 -4.49 0.99
CA GLY A 60 3.09 -5.08 0.29
C GLY A 60 3.97 -4.07 -0.45
N ALA A 61 3.40 -2.93 -0.88
CA ALA A 61 4.11 -1.97 -1.72
C ALA A 61 3.41 -0.60 -1.73
N ALA A 62 4.19 0.41 -2.10
CA ALA A 62 3.73 1.72 -2.53
C ALA A 62 3.79 1.83 -4.06
N TYR A 63 2.71 2.32 -4.66
CA TYR A 63 2.54 2.54 -6.09
C TYR A 63 2.34 4.03 -6.35
N VAL A 64 3.06 4.58 -7.32
CA VAL A 64 2.90 5.97 -7.77
C VAL A 64 2.72 5.95 -9.28
N ASP A 65 1.51 6.26 -9.73
CA ASP A 65 1.14 6.22 -11.14
C ASP A 65 0.80 7.61 -11.66
N SER A 66 1.14 7.88 -12.91
CA SER A 66 0.84 9.13 -13.61
C SER A 66 0.65 8.85 -15.09
N LYS A 67 0.29 9.86 -15.87
CA LYS A 67 0.17 9.71 -17.33
C LYS A 67 1.46 9.27 -18.04
N ARG A 68 2.63 9.57 -17.46
CA ARG A 68 3.95 9.36 -18.11
C ARG A 68 4.86 8.40 -17.36
N TRP A 69 4.63 8.22 -16.07
CA TRP A 69 5.50 7.46 -15.17
C TRP A 69 4.68 6.53 -14.29
N ALA A 70 5.23 5.34 -14.03
CA ALA A 70 4.72 4.39 -13.06
C ALA A 70 5.90 3.91 -12.21
N PHE A 71 5.76 4.01 -10.89
CA PHE A 71 6.78 3.59 -9.92
C PHE A 71 6.20 2.61 -8.93
N VAL A 72 6.99 1.60 -8.59
CA VAL A 72 6.66 0.60 -7.57
C VAL A 72 7.79 0.54 -6.55
N PHE A 73 7.41 0.58 -5.27
CA PHE A 73 8.30 0.51 -4.13
C PHE A 73 7.83 -0.65 -3.22
N PRO A 74 8.28 -1.89 -3.50
CA PRO A 74 7.94 -3.04 -2.66
C PRO A 74 8.52 -2.88 -1.25
N HIS A 75 7.74 -3.18 -0.22
CA HIS A 75 8.19 -3.05 1.16
C HIS A 75 9.38 -3.99 1.46
N SER A 76 9.44 -5.15 0.81
CA SER A 76 10.56 -6.11 0.93
C SER A 76 11.91 -5.58 0.45
N GLU A 77 11.90 -4.51 -0.33
CA GLU A 77 13.06 -3.90 -0.98
C GLU A 77 13.50 -2.58 -0.32
N GLN A 78 12.75 -2.12 0.67
CA GLN A 78 13.10 -0.95 1.47
C GLN A 78 14.42 -1.19 2.22
N ASP A 79 15.28 -0.18 2.23
CA ASP A 79 16.63 -0.17 2.79
C ASP A 79 17.63 -1.12 2.10
N LYS A 80 17.21 -1.74 0.98
CA LYS A 80 18.07 -2.56 0.10
C LYS A 80 18.30 -1.90 -1.25
N THR A 81 17.22 -1.51 -1.92
CA THR A 81 17.29 -0.90 -3.27
C THR A 81 16.78 0.53 -3.28
N PHE A 82 16.00 0.92 -2.27
CA PHE A 82 15.60 2.30 -2.04
C PHE A 82 15.41 2.58 -0.55
N THR A 83 15.58 3.84 -0.15
CA THR A 83 15.17 4.32 1.18
C THR A 83 13.84 5.08 1.07
N ARG A 84 13.03 5.02 2.13
CA ARG A 84 11.75 5.75 2.23
C ARG A 84 11.81 6.74 3.39
N GLN A 85 11.56 8.00 3.10
CA GLN A 85 11.33 9.05 4.08
C GLN A 85 9.86 9.44 4.05
N ASN A 86 9.19 9.39 5.19
CA ASN A 86 7.79 9.79 5.32
C ASN A 86 7.71 10.93 6.33
N THR A 87 7.21 12.08 5.90
CA THR A 87 6.97 13.26 6.74
C THR A 87 5.49 13.64 6.67
N GLU A 88 5.08 14.63 7.46
CA GLU A 88 3.73 15.18 7.38
C GLU A 88 3.45 15.81 6.01
N ASP A 89 4.46 16.47 5.43
CA ASP A 89 4.31 17.20 4.18
C ASP A 89 4.50 16.33 2.93
N PHE A 90 5.38 15.33 2.99
CA PHE A 90 5.76 14.56 1.81
C PHE A 90 6.20 13.13 2.10
N ILE A 91 6.14 12.31 1.07
CA ILE A 91 6.79 11.00 1.02
C ILE A 91 7.90 11.06 -0.04
N ARG A 92 9.10 10.64 0.32
CA ARG A 92 10.24 10.56 -0.59
C ARG A 92 10.77 9.14 -0.66
N TRP A 93 10.99 8.66 -1.88
CA TRP A 93 11.71 7.42 -2.16
C TRP A 93 13.00 7.74 -2.90
N THR A 94 14.12 7.24 -2.39
CA THR A 94 15.45 7.48 -2.98
C THR A 94 16.05 6.15 -3.41
N ARG A 95 16.32 6.00 -4.70
CA ARG A 95 17.16 4.93 -5.26
C ARG A 95 18.54 5.50 -5.52
N GLU A 96 19.51 5.12 -4.68
CA GLU A 96 20.87 5.65 -4.77
C GLU A 96 21.46 5.44 -6.18
N GLY A 97 22.11 6.48 -6.70
CA GLY A 97 22.70 6.48 -8.04
C GLY A 97 21.69 6.54 -9.20
N GLN A 98 20.37 6.59 -8.95
CA GLN A 98 19.35 6.58 -10.00
C GLN A 98 18.46 7.81 -9.97
N TYR A 99 17.62 7.94 -8.94
CA TYR A 99 16.66 9.02 -8.80
C TYR A 99 16.09 9.12 -7.38
N ALA A 100 15.54 10.27 -7.06
CA ALA A 100 14.65 10.48 -5.93
C ALA A 100 13.26 10.92 -6.43
N LEU A 101 12.22 10.28 -5.93
CA LEU A 101 10.83 10.66 -6.17
C LEU A 101 10.25 11.24 -4.89
N THR A 102 9.83 12.50 -4.92
CA THR A 102 9.15 13.17 -3.81
C THR A 102 7.69 13.35 -4.18
N MET A 103 6.78 13.09 -3.24
CA MET A 103 5.35 13.17 -3.44
C MET A 103 4.71 13.95 -2.30
N PHE A 104 3.87 14.92 -2.65
CA PHE A 104 3.08 15.72 -1.73
C PHE A 104 1.61 15.32 -1.85
N GLN A 105 1.06 14.75 -0.78
CA GLN A 105 -0.33 14.26 -0.76
C GLN A 105 -1.35 15.40 -0.85
N SER A 106 -0.99 16.60 -0.38
CA SER A 106 -1.79 17.82 -0.51
C SER A 106 -1.97 18.27 -1.97
N GLY A 107 -1.13 17.78 -2.88
CA GLY A 107 -1.08 18.25 -4.26
C GLY A 107 -0.26 19.53 -4.45
N GLU A 108 0.34 20.08 -3.40
CA GLU A 108 1.14 21.32 -3.45
C GLU A 108 2.38 21.20 -2.56
N LYS A 109 3.44 21.96 -2.87
CA LYS A 109 4.59 22.06 -1.96
C LYS A 109 4.16 22.82 -0.70
N PRO A 110 4.63 22.43 0.50
CA PRO A 110 4.40 23.23 1.69
C PRO A 110 4.96 24.63 1.47
N ASN A 111 4.22 25.65 1.91
CA ASN A 111 4.70 27.03 1.84
C ASN A 111 5.98 27.14 2.67
N GLU A 112 7.08 27.59 2.06
CA GLU A 112 8.30 27.89 2.81
C GLU A 112 7.96 28.95 3.87
N PRO A 113 8.26 28.73 5.17
CA PRO A 113 8.17 29.76 6.18
C PRO A 113 9.29 30.78 5.95
N GLY A 114 9.09 31.68 4.97
CA GLY A 114 10.09 32.66 4.56
C GLY A 114 9.74 33.48 3.32
N GLY A 115 8.50 33.41 2.81
CA GLY A 115 8.04 34.32 1.75
C GLY A 115 7.84 35.74 2.28
N PHE A 116 8.73 36.65 1.83
CA PHE A 116 8.87 38.10 2.07
C PHE A 116 9.83 38.53 3.20
#